data_AF-A0A151NP94-F1
#
_entry.id   AF-A0A151NP94-F1
#
_cell.length_a   1.000
_cell.length_b   1.000
_cell.length_c   1.000
_cell.angle_alpha   90.00
_cell.angle_beta   90.00
_cell.angle_gamma   90.00
#
_symmetry.space_group_name_H-M   'P 1'
#
loop_
_entity.id
_entity.type
_entity.pdbx_description
1 polymer ?
#
loop_
_entity_poly.entity_id
_entity_poly.type
_entity_poly.pdbx_seq_one_letter_code
_entity_poly.pdbx_strand_id
1 'polypeptide(L)'
;MLQELTFGAYLGLPAFLVPLTQAENPNLARVLSTHLHTGHHSAMVWMRVPLLAPEDLRDDLITNEPLDEQPNEAGEEKTWTWWHNFRTLCDYNKRIGVALEVGADLPSGHVIDRWLGEPVKAAILPTSIFLTNKKGFPVLSKGHQRLIFRLLKLEVQFIVWGAHHHPEKEFCSYLQYLEYLSQNRPPPSAYELFAKGYEDYLQSPLQGRRR
;
A
#
# COMPACT_ATOMS: atom_id res chain seq x y z
N MET A 1 11.19 19.14 -4.34
CA MET A 1 9.79 18.91 -3.97
C MET A 1 8.79 19.87 -4.64
N LEU A 2 8.63 21.13 -4.22
CA LEU A 2 7.55 21.98 -4.79
C LEU A 2 7.66 22.14 -6.32
N GLN A 3 8.89 22.30 -6.83
CA GLN A 3 9.15 22.36 -8.27
C GLN A 3 8.72 21.07 -9.01
N GLU A 4 9.00 19.89 -8.45
CA GLU A 4 8.65 18.60 -9.07
C GLU A 4 7.14 18.37 -9.05
N LEU A 5 6.47 18.73 -7.95
CA LEU A 5 5.01 18.66 -7.83
C LEU A 5 4.34 19.58 -8.85
N THR A 6 4.78 20.83 -8.95
CA THR A 6 4.28 21.78 -9.94
C THR A 6 4.56 21.30 -11.37
N PHE A 7 5.74 20.71 -11.62
CA PHE A 7 6.08 20.17 -12.94
C PHE A 7 5.21 18.98 -13.33
N GLY A 8 4.97 18.02 -12.42
CA GLY A 8 4.07 16.91 -12.74
C GLY A 8 2.61 17.36 -12.86
N ALA A 9 2.20 18.41 -12.15
CA ALA A 9 0.87 19.00 -12.29
C ALA A 9 0.73 19.66 -13.68
N TYR A 10 1.79 20.32 -14.15
CA TYR A 10 1.89 20.85 -15.51
C TYR A 10 1.82 19.75 -16.58
N LEU A 11 2.45 18.59 -16.34
CA LEU A 11 2.35 17.42 -17.23
C LEU A 11 0.99 16.70 -17.16
N GLY A 12 0.13 17.04 -16.20
CA GLY A 12 -1.17 16.38 -16.01
C GLY A 12 -1.05 14.94 -15.51
N LEU A 13 -0.02 14.63 -14.71
CA LEU A 13 0.17 13.28 -14.18
C LEU A 13 -1.02 12.88 -13.27
N PRO A 14 -1.50 11.62 -13.35
CA PRO A 14 -2.64 11.16 -12.56
C PRO A 14 -2.28 10.97 -11.08
N ALA A 15 -1.03 10.62 -10.77
CA ALA A 15 -0.58 10.39 -9.41
C ALA A 15 0.92 10.71 -9.22
N PHE A 16 1.28 11.08 -7.99
CA PHE A 16 2.65 11.29 -7.53
C PHE A 16 2.98 10.33 -6.40
N LEU A 17 4.17 9.74 -6.44
CA LEU A 17 4.64 8.88 -5.36
C LEU A 17 5.60 9.65 -4.46
N VAL A 18 5.30 9.72 -3.16
CA VAL A 18 6.11 10.42 -2.16
C VAL A 18 6.47 9.46 -1.03
N PRO A 19 7.74 9.28 -0.67
CA PRO A 19 8.13 8.33 0.37
C PRO A 19 7.85 8.89 1.79
N LEU A 20 7.45 8.00 2.69
CA LEU A 20 7.41 8.21 4.14
C LEU A 20 8.41 7.26 4.81
N THR A 21 9.62 7.75 5.07
CA THR A 21 10.74 6.94 5.60
C THR A 21 11.02 7.16 7.08
N GLN A 22 10.39 8.16 7.71
CA GLN A 22 10.66 8.57 9.08
C GLN A 22 9.36 8.87 9.82
N ALA A 23 9.40 8.92 11.15
CA ALA A 23 8.22 9.14 11.99
C ALA A 23 7.60 10.54 11.84
N GLU A 24 8.44 11.56 11.80
CA GLU A 24 7.99 12.96 11.76
C GLU A 24 8.21 13.57 10.38
N ASN A 25 7.11 13.95 9.72
CA ASN A 25 7.13 14.58 8.40
C ASN A 25 6.33 15.89 8.35
N PRO A 26 6.47 16.83 9.31
CA PRO A 26 5.64 18.03 9.36
C PRO A 26 5.88 18.97 8.18
N ASN A 27 7.14 19.15 7.77
CA ASN A 27 7.47 19.99 6.62
C ASN A 27 6.96 19.41 5.30
N LEU A 28 7.04 18.08 5.14
CA LEU A 28 6.52 17.38 3.98
C LEU A 28 5.01 17.56 3.88
N ALA A 29 4.29 17.32 4.98
CA ALA A 29 2.85 17.51 5.09
C ALA A 29 2.47 18.96 4.76
N ARG A 30 3.16 19.94 5.35
CA ARG A 30 2.89 21.37 5.09
C ARG A 30 3.06 21.74 3.62
N VAL A 31 4.13 21.29 2.97
CA VAL A 31 4.40 21.57 1.54
C VAL A 31 3.33 20.91 0.65
N LEU A 32 2.99 19.65 0.92
CA LEU A 32 1.96 18.93 0.18
C LEU A 32 0.58 19.55 0.37
N SER A 33 0.20 19.86 1.61
CA SER A 33 -1.05 20.57 1.92
C SER A 33 -1.09 21.90 1.17
N THR A 34 -0.03 22.69 1.21
CA THR A 34 0.00 23.99 0.50
C THR A 34 -0.17 23.80 -1.01
N HIS A 35 0.53 22.84 -1.62
CA HIS A 35 0.43 22.53 -3.04
C HIS A 35 -0.99 22.06 -3.42
N LEU A 36 -1.58 21.15 -2.64
CA LEU A 36 -2.93 20.63 -2.86
C LEU A 36 -4.03 21.70 -2.72
N HIS A 37 -3.82 22.71 -1.88
CA HIS A 37 -4.75 23.84 -1.73
C HIS A 37 -4.54 24.94 -2.80
N THR A 38 -3.31 25.13 -3.27
CA THR A 38 -2.97 26.22 -4.21
C THR A 38 -3.21 25.82 -5.66
N GLY A 39 -3.16 24.52 -5.98
CA GLY A 39 -3.26 24.01 -7.35
C GLY A 39 -4.64 23.45 -7.72
N HIS A 40 -5.23 23.95 -8.81
CA HIS A 40 -6.41 23.36 -9.46
C HIS A 40 -6.04 22.16 -10.35
N HIS A 41 -5.33 21.17 -9.80
CA HIS A 41 -5.07 19.90 -10.49
C HIS A 41 -5.86 18.78 -9.80
N SER A 42 -6.07 17.66 -10.49
CA SER A 42 -6.78 16.48 -9.97
C SER A 42 -5.84 15.35 -9.52
N ALA A 43 -4.52 15.54 -9.66
CA ALA A 43 -3.52 14.51 -9.37
C ALA A 43 -3.64 13.96 -7.94
N MET A 44 -3.53 12.65 -7.80
CA MET A 44 -3.46 11.98 -6.50
C MET A 44 -2.04 12.02 -5.96
N VAL A 45 -1.88 11.99 -4.63
CA VAL A 45 -0.59 11.80 -3.98
C VAL A 45 -0.63 10.45 -3.28
N TRP A 46 0.24 9.55 -3.69
CA TRP A 46 0.41 8.23 -3.09
C TRP A 46 1.61 8.26 -2.16
N MET A 47 1.35 8.12 -0.86
CA MET A 47 2.40 8.03 0.14
C MET A 47 2.94 6.61 0.15
N ARG A 48 4.19 6.44 -0.26
CA ARG A 48 4.90 5.16 -0.18
C ARG A 48 5.30 4.90 1.26
N VAL A 49 4.67 3.90 1.87
CA VAL A 49 4.91 3.47 3.25
C VAL A 49 5.22 1.98 3.25
N PRO A 50 6.32 1.53 3.85
CA PRO A 50 6.58 0.10 3.99
C PRO A 50 5.74 -0.50 5.12
N LEU A 51 5.33 -1.77 4.96
CA LEU A 51 4.61 -2.51 6.00
C LEU A 51 5.43 -2.59 7.29
N LEU A 52 6.71 -2.94 7.16
CA LEU A 52 7.69 -3.00 8.24
C LEU A 52 8.72 -1.89 8.03
N ALA A 53 9.17 -1.25 9.11
CA ALA A 53 10.18 -0.22 8.96
C ALA A 53 11.50 -0.86 8.47
N PRO A 54 12.29 -0.18 7.62
CA PRO A 54 13.57 -0.69 7.15
C PRO A 54 14.54 -1.02 8.29
N GLU A 55 14.39 -0.35 9.44
CA GLU A 55 15.18 -0.57 10.65
C GLU A 55 14.91 -1.93 11.30
N ASP A 56 13.68 -2.46 11.19
CA ASP A 56 13.32 -3.77 11.77
C ASP A 56 13.67 -4.93 10.84
N LEU A 57 13.81 -4.65 9.54
CA LEU A 57 14.12 -5.63 8.52
C LEU A 57 15.63 -5.74 8.27
N ARG A 58 16.48 -5.09 9.08
CA ARG A 58 17.94 -5.18 8.93
C ARG A 58 18.39 -6.59 9.31
N ASP A 59 19.43 -7.11 8.65
CA ASP A 59 20.06 -8.36 9.08
C ASP A 59 20.75 -8.14 10.43
N ASP A 60 20.64 -9.11 11.36
CA ASP A 60 21.26 -9.04 12.70
C ASP A 60 22.78 -9.31 12.65
N LEU A 61 23.49 -8.47 11.90
CA LEU A 61 24.94 -8.54 11.68
C LEU A 61 25.69 -7.52 12.56
N ILE A 62 24.98 -6.63 13.25
CA ILE A 62 25.54 -5.54 14.04
C ILE A 62 25.62 -5.95 15.51
N THR A 63 26.78 -6.46 15.93
CA THR A 63 27.01 -6.99 17.30
C THR A 63 26.79 -5.97 18.42
N ASN A 64 26.86 -4.67 18.12
CA ASN A 64 26.73 -3.59 19.11
C ASN A 64 25.28 -3.10 19.28
N GLU A 65 24.39 -3.47 18.36
CA GLU A 65 22.98 -3.11 18.39
C GLU A 65 22.16 -4.33 17.98
N PRO A 66 22.01 -5.32 18.88
CA PRO A 66 21.18 -6.48 18.59
C PRO A 66 19.75 -6.03 18.27
N LEU A 67 19.11 -6.70 17.33
CA LEU A 67 17.69 -6.52 17.10
C LEU A 67 16.89 -7.05 18.30
N ASP A 68 15.82 -6.34 18.66
CA ASP A 68 14.87 -6.86 19.63
C ASP A 68 14.20 -8.11 19.05
N GLU A 69 14.50 -9.28 19.60
CA GLU A 69 13.95 -10.57 19.17
C GLU A 69 12.42 -10.64 19.27
N GLN A 70 11.81 -9.75 20.08
CA GLN A 70 10.37 -9.54 20.14
C GLN A 70 10.07 -8.05 20.01
N PRO A 71 9.63 -7.58 18.83
CA PRO A 71 9.09 -6.23 18.74
C PRO A 71 7.86 -6.15 19.64
N ASN A 72 7.84 -5.16 20.53
CA ASN A 72 6.60 -4.80 21.22
C ASN A 72 5.51 -4.54 20.18
N GLU A 73 4.23 -4.83 20.47
CA GLU A 73 3.10 -4.59 19.56
C GLU A 73 3.10 -3.14 19.01
N ALA A 74 3.49 -2.17 19.84
CA ALA A 74 3.63 -0.77 19.44
C ALA A 74 4.78 -0.50 18.44
N GLY A 75 5.83 -1.33 18.46
CA GLY A 75 6.96 -1.28 17.55
C GLY A 75 6.60 -1.77 16.14
N GLU A 76 5.81 -2.83 16.03
CA GLU A 76 5.32 -3.34 14.73
C GLU A 76 4.37 -2.32 14.06
N GLU A 77 3.61 -1.55 14.83
CA GLU A 77 2.67 -0.54 14.33
C GLU A 77 3.29 0.84 14.04
N LYS A 78 4.61 0.98 14.12
CA LYS A 78 5.24 2.32 13.95
C LYS A 78 4.98 2.92 12.58
N THR A 79 5.07 2.13 11.51
CA THR A 79 4.85 2.59 10.12
C THR A 79 3.43 3.09 9.90
N TRP A 80 2.45 2.44 10.52
CA TRP A 80 1.06 2.89 10.53
C TRP A 80 0.92 4.23 11.26
N THR A 81 1.62 4.39 12.38
CA THR A 81 1.64 5.66 13.14
C THR A 81 2.23 6.80 12.31
N TRP A 82 3.26 6.54 11.49
CA TRP A 82 3.84 7.54 10.58
C TRP A 82 2.80 8.04 9.59
N TRP A 83 2.06 7.11 8.98
CA TRP A 83 0.95 7.44 8.09
C TRP A 83 -0.16 8.21 8.82
N HIS A 84 -0.56 7.75 10.01
CA HIS A 84 -1.63 8.38 10.80
C HIS A 84 -1.31 9.82 11.16
N ASN A 85 -0.09 10.09 11.64
CA ASN A 85 0.37 11.44 11.95
C ASN A 85 0.41 12.31 10.69
N PHE A 86 0.93 11.77 9.58
CA PHE A 86 1.02 12.49 8.31
C PHE A 86 -0.35 12.88 7.75
N ARG A 87 -1.31 11.96 7.70
CA ARG A 87 -2.67 12.26 7.19
C ARG A 87 -3.42 13.24 8.09
N THR A 88 -3.17 13.21 9.40
CA THR A 88 -3.76 14.15 10.37
C THR A 88 -3.24 15.57 10.12
N LEU A 89 -1.94 15.73 9.85
CA LEU A 89 -1.36 17.02 9.46
C LEU A 89 -1.86 17.55 8.11
N CYS A 90 -2.33 16.65 7.24
CA CYS A 90 -2.92 16.99 5.95
C CYS A 90 -4.45 17.11 5.98
N ASP A 91 -5.06 17.14 7.17
CA ASP A 91 -6.52 17.27 7.38
C ASP A 91 -7.36 16.27 6.58
N TYR A 92 -6.91 14.99 6.56
CA TYR A 92 -7.63 13.89 5.91
C TYR A 92 -8.00 14.15 4.43
N ASN A 93 -7.13 14.85 3.71
CA ASN A 93 -7.37 15.18 2.31
C ASN A 93 -7.55 13.90 1.45
N LYS A 94 -8.71 13.79 0.79
CA LYS A 94 -9.10 12.64 -0.05
C LYS A 94 -8.16 12.36 -1.22
N ARG A 95 -7.33 13.33 -1.61
CA ARG A 95 -6.35 13.20 -2.69
C ARG A 95 -5.08 12.48 -2.26
N ILE A 96 -4.91 12.25 -0.96
CA ILE A 96 -3.78 11.51 -0.40
C ILE A 96 -4.23 10.06 -0.19
N GLY A 97 -3.53 9.12 -0.82
CA GLY A 97 -3.72 7.69 -0.66
C GLY A 97 -2.44 6.99 -0.22
N VAL A 98 -2.56 5.73 0.17
CA VAL A 98 -1.41 4.91 0.58
C VAL A 98 -0.93 4.05 -0.60
N ALA A 99 0.38 4.06 -0.84
CA ALA A 99 1.07 3.05 -1.62
C ALA A 99 1.84 2.14 -0.66
N LEU A 100 1.27 0.98 -0.36
CA LEU A 100 1.80 0.09 0.66
C LEU A 100 2.91 -0.78 0.07
N GLU A 101 4.13 -0.67 0.61
CA GLU A 101 5.27 -1.48 0.18
C GLU A 101 5.36 -2.76 1.02
N VAL A 102 5.35 -3.89 0.33
CA VAL A 102 5.35 -5.23 0.94
C VAL A 102 6.79 -5.74 1.02
N GLY A 103 7.25 -6.03 2.22
CA GLY A 103 8.57 -6.62 2.48
C GLY A 103 8.60 -8.13 2.22
N ALA A 104 9.79 -8.74 2.35
CA ALA A 104 9.95 -10.19 2.27
C ALA A 104 9.31 -10.91 3.45
N ASP A 105 9.34 -10.28 4.63
CA ASP A 105 8.66 -10.73 5.83
C ASP A 105 7.37 -9.94 6.04
N LEU A 106 6.31 -10.64 6.44
CA LEU A 106 5.01 -10.04 6.69
C LEU A 106 4.83 -9.82 8.19
N PRO A 107 4.27 -8.67 8.61
CA PRO A 107 3.92 -8.45 10.00
C PRO A 107 2.75 -9.35 10.42
N SER A 108 2.47 -9.31 11.71
CA SER A 108 1.32 -9.99 12.31
C SER A 108 -0.02 -9.55 11.69
N GLY A 109 -1.04 -10.41 11.82
CA GLY A 109 -2.34 -10.21 11.15
C GLY A 109 -3.04 -8.91 11.55
N HIS A 110 -2.90 -8.47 12.79
CA HIS A 110 -3.55 -7.25 13.29
C HIS A 110 -3.00 -5.98 12.62
N VAL A 111 -1.69 -5.91 12.36
CA VAL A 111 -1.07 -4.78 11.64
C VAL A 111 -1.62 -4.71 10.22
N ILE A 112 -1.74 -5.85 9.54
CA ILE A 112 -2.33 -5.93 8.20
C ILE A 112 -3.80 -5.48 8.22
N ASP A 113 -4.57 -5.91 9.22
CA ASP A 113 -5.98 -5.53 9.37
C ASP A 113 -6.16 -4.02 9.52
N ARG A 114 -5.25 -3.35 10.24
CA ARG A 114 -5.25 -1.89 10.41
C ARG A 114 -5.06 -1.17 9.07
N TRP A 115 -4.14 -1.65 8.23
CA TRP A 115 -3.89 -1.08 6.91
C TRP A 115 -5.06 -1.26 5.92
N LEU A 116 -5.87 -2.30 6.09
CA LEU A 116 -7.01 -2.54 5.19
C LEU A 116 -8.19 -1.60 5.44
N GLY A 117 -8.22 -0.91 6.57
CA GLY A 117 -9.16 0.20 6.83
C GLY A 117 -8.67 1.56 6.32
N GLU A 118 -7.45 1.65 5.78
CA GLU A 118 -6.86 2.89 5.27
C GLU A 118 -7.07 3.03 3.75
N PRO A 119 -6.96 4.25 3.17
CA PRO A 119 -7.20 4.48 1.75
C PRO A 119 -6.02 4.00 0.88
N VAL A 120 -5.81 2.68 0.83
CA VAL A 120 -4.79 2.03 0.00
C VAL A 120 -5.18 2.13 -1.47
N LYS A 121 -4.33 2.77 -2.28
CA LYS A 121 -4.53 2.92 -3.73
C LYS A 121 -3.59 2.04 -4.54
N ALA A 122 -2.40 1.78 -4.00
CA ALA A 122 -1.43 0.92 -4.64
C ALA A 122 -0.75 -0.02 -3.64
N ALA A 123 -0.32 -1.18 -4.12
CA ALA A 123 0.52 -2.11 -3.40
C ALA A 123 1.82 -2.32 -4.20
N ILE A 124 2.95 -1.97 -3.60
CA ILE A 124 4.28 -2.10 -4.19
C ILE A 124 4.85 -3.46 -3.78
N LEU A 125 5.17 -4.27 -4.78
CA LEU A 125 5.71 -5.62 -4.65
C LEU A 125 7.13 -5.64 -5.20
N PRO A 126 8.15 -5.61 -4.34
CA PRO A 126 9.53 -5.81 -4.76
C PRO A 126 9.72 -7.20 -5.40
N THR A 127 10.49 -7.29 -6.47
CA THR A 127 10.83 -8.57 -7.13
C THR A 127 11.59 -9.54 -6.21
N SER A 128 12.21 -9.03 -5.15
CA SER A 128 12.92 -9.81 -4.13
C SER A 128 12.00 -10.66 -3.26
N ILE A 129 10.72 -10.32 -3.12
CA ILE A 129 9.77 -11.10 -2.28
C ILE A 129 9.27 -12.38 -2.98
N PHE A 130 9.52 -12.50 -4.29
CA PHE A 130 9.05 -13.63 -5.08
C PHE A 130 10.01 -14.81 -4.92
N LEU A 131 9.45 -15.95 -4.55
CA LEU A 131 10.14 -17.23 -4.45
C LEU A 131 10.17 -17.92 -5.81
N THR A 132 11.14 -18.79 -6.04
CA THR A 132 11.24 -19.57 -7.27
C THR A 132 10.58 -20.93 -7.12
N ASN A 133 9.62 -21.27 -7.99
CA ASN A 133 9.03 -22.62 -8.02
C ASN A 133 9.99 -23.63 -8.68
N LYS A 134 9.72 -24.94 -8.57
CA LYS A 134 10.47 -26.04 -9.23
C LYS A 134 10.64 -25.86 -10.75
N LYS A 135 9.76 -25.07 -11.38
CA LYS A 135 9.78 -24.76 -12.82
C LYS A 135 10.52 -23.44 -13.16
N GLY A 136 11.14 -22.79 -12.18
CA GLY A 136 11.85 -21.52 -12.36
C GLY A 136 10.97 -20.26 -12.41
N PHE A 137 9.66 -20.37 -12.15
CA PHE A 137 8.74 -19.22 -12.19
C PHE A 137 8.64 -18.51 -10.84
N PRO A 138 8.49 -17.17 -10.82
CA PRO A 138 8.28 -16.40 -9.60
C PRO A 138 6.89 -16.70 -9.02
N VAL A 139 6.85 -17.07 -7.74
CA VAL A 139 5.65 -17.37 -6.96
C VAL A 139 5.74 -16.74 -5.58
N LEU A 140 4.60 -16.37 -4.99
CA LEU A 140 4.55 -15.78 -3.65
C LEU A 140 4.30 -16.85 -2.58
N SER A 141 4.76 -16.61 -1.35
CA SER A 141 4.45 -17.48 -0.22
C SER A 141 2.95 -17.45 0.14
N LYS A 142 2.44 -18.45 0.88
CA LYS A 142 1.02 -18.50 1.27
C LYS A 142 0.58 -17.31 2.14
N GLY A 143 1.50 -16.69 2.88
CA GLY A 143 1.22 -15.45 3.63
C GLY A 143 0.96 -14.28 2.68
N HIS A 144 1.87 -14.08 1.73
CA HIS A 144 1.74 -13.05 0.70
C HIS A 144 0.51 -13.26 -0.18
N GLN A 145 0.22 -14.50 -0.59
CA GLN A 145 -0.99 -14.80 -1.36
C GLN A 145 -2.26 -14.35 -0.61
N ARG A 146 -2.35 -14.63 0.70
CA ARG A 146 -3.48 -14.16 1.53
C ARG A 146 -3.58 -12.63 1.55
N LEU A 147 -2.47 -11.92 1.70
CA LEU A 147 -2.45 -10.46 1.62
C LEU A 147 -2.91 -9.95 0.24
N ILE A 148 -2.40 -10.53 -0.85
CA ILE A 148 -2.79 -10.16 -2.23
C ILE A 148 -4.29 -10.37 -2.46
N PHE A 149 -4.88 -11.47 -1.98
CA PHE A 149 -6.33 -11.67 -2.09
C PHE A 149 -7.14 -10.59 -1.36
N ARG A 150 -6.67 -10.10 -0.21
CA ARG A 150 -7.32 -9.01 0.54
C ARG A 150 -7.16 -7.68 -0.20
N LEU A 151 -5.99 -7.39 -0.74
CA LEU A 151 -5.72 -6.20 -1.54
C LEU A 151 -6.51 -6.18 -2.86
N LEU A 152 -6.72 -7.35 -3.49
CA LEU A 152 -7.58 -7.50 -4.67
C LEU A 152 -9.05 -7.16 -4.39
N LYS A 153 -9.54 -7.39 -3.15
CA LYS A 153 -10.89 -6.97 -2.75
C LYS A 153 -11.02 -5.44 -2.62
N LEU A 154 -9.92 -4.76 -2.31
CA LEU A 154 -9.86 -3.29 -2.25
C LEU A 154 -9.60 -2.64 -3.62
N GLU A 155 -9.54 -3.45 -4.69
CA GLU A 155 -9.28 -3.00 -6.06
C GLU A 155 -8.01 -2.13 -6.20
N VAL A 156 -6.96 -2.44 -5.43
CA VAL A 156 -5.70 -1.69 -5.47
C VAL A 156 -4.91 -1.95 -6.74
N GLN A 157 -4.08 -0.97 -7.13
CA GLN A 157 -3.13 -1.13 -8.23
C GLN A 157 -1.84 -1.81 -7.75
N PHE A 158 -1.42 -2.89 -8.39
CA PHE A 158 -0.15 -3.55 -8.08
C PHE A 158 0.99 -2.93 -8.87
N ILE A 159 2.07 -2.58 -8.17
CA ILE A 159 3.30 -2.02 -8.75
C ILE A 159 4.42 -3.02 -8.49
N VAL A 160 4.96 -3.66 -9.53
CA VAL A 160 6.15 -4.51 -9.40
C VAL A 160 7.39 -3.61 -9.43
N TRP A 161 8.26 -3.73 -8.43
CA TRP A 161 9.43 -2.88 -8.26
C TRP A 161 10.72 -3.68 -8.11
N GLY A 162 11.86 -3.16 -8.56
CA GLY A 162 13.17 -3.76 -8.31
C GLY A 162 13.79 -4.49 -9.51
N ALA A 163 14.96 -5.06 -9.27
CA ALA A 163 15.77 -5.72 -10.30
C ALA A 163 15.21 -7.08 -10.70
N HIS A 164 15.57 -7.55 -11.89
CA HIS A 164 15.14 -8.85 -12.36
C HIS A 164 15.93 -9.99 -11.69
N HIS A 165 15.31 -10.70 -10.75
CA HIS A 165 15.95 -11.79 -10.00
C HIS A 165 15.77 -13.19 -10.61
N HIS A 166 14.99 -13.33 -11.68
CA HIS A 166 14.65 -14.62 -12.30
C HIS A 166 15.12 -14.69 -13.76
N PRO A 167 16.44 -14.69 -14.03
CA PRO A 167 17.00 -14.48 -15.38
C PRO A 167 16.55 -15.51 -16.42
N GLU A 168 16.15 -16.70 -16.00
CA GLU A 168 15.64 -17.76 -16.89
C GLU A 168 14.22 -17.48 -17.44
N LYS A 169 13.52 -16.48 -16.88
CA LYS A 169 12.15 -16.10 -17.26
C LYS A 169 12.11 -14.62 -17.66
N GLU A 170 11.02 -14.23 -18.30
CA GLU A 170 10.79 -12.83 -18.64
C GLU A 170 10.26 -12.04 -17.43
N PHE A 171 10.49 -10.73 -17.39
CA PHE A 171 9.93 -9.85 -16.36
C PHE A 171 8.39 -9.86 -16.34
N CYS A 172 7.75 -10.16 -17.47
CA CYS A 172 6.29 -10.33 -17.52
C CYS A 172 5.77 -11.50 -16.67
N SER A 173 6.64 -12.45 -16.28
CA SER A 173 6.24 -13.60 -15.46
C SER A 173 5.74 -13.22 -14.07
N TYR A 174 6.23 -12.13 -13.47
CA TYR A 174 5.71 -11.60 -12.20
C TYR A 174 4.25 -11.13 -12.36
N LEU A 175 3.95 -10.43 -13.45
CA LEU A 175 2.60 -9.97 -13.76
C LEU A 175 1.66 -11.15 -14.06
N GLN A 176 2.12 -12.12 -14.88
CA GLN A 176 1.36 -13.34 -15.17
C GLN A 176 0.98 -14.09 -13.89
N TYR A 177 1.88 -14.11 -12.90
CA TYR A 177 1.59 -14.73 -11.60
C TYR A 177 0.51 -13.94 -10.81
N LEU A 178 0.55 -12.61 -10.83
CA LEU A 178 -0.49 -11.79 -10.20
C LEU A 178 -1.86 -11.96 -10.90
N GLU A 179 -1.87 -12.07 -12.22
CA GLU A 179 -3.07 -12.38 -13.00
C GLU A 179 -3.61 -13.78 -12.65
N TYR A 180 -2.73 -14.77 -12.53
CA TYR A 180 -3.08 -16.11 -12.07
C TYR A 180 -3.72 -16.06 -10.68
N LEU A 181 -3.17 -15.30 -9.72
CA LEU A 181 -3.80 -15.14 -8.41
C LEU A 181 -5.17 -14.46 -8.51
N SER A 182 -5.30 -13.43 -9.35
CA SER A 182 -6.57 -12.74 -9.56
C SER A 182 -7.65 -13.66 -10.13
N GLN A 183 -7.30 -14.55 -11.07
CA GLN A 183 -8.23 -15.51 -11.67
C GLN A 183 -8.63 -16.64 -10.72
N ASN A 184 -7.73 -17.08 -9.83
CA ASN A 184 -7.99 -18.16 -8.87
C ASN A 184 -8.60 -17.68 -7.54
N ARG A 185 -9.09 -16.44 -7.48
CA ARG A 185 -9.80 -15.94 -6.30
C ARG A 185 -11.15 -16.66 -6.14
N PRO A 186 -11.65 -16.86 -4.91
CA PRO A 186 -12.97 -17.42 -4.70
C PRO A 186 -14.03 -16.58 -5.42
N PRO A 187 -15.01 -17.21 -6.10
CA PRO A 187 -16.05 -16.48 -6.80
C PRO A 187 -16.90 -15.67 -5.80
N PRO A 188 -17.37 -14.48 -6.19
CA PRO A 188 -18.17 -13.65 -5.30
C PRO A 188 -19.49 -14.35 -4.95
N SER A 189 -19.88 -14.26 -3.68
CA SER A 189 -21.17 -14.72 -3.19
C SER A 189 -22.33 -13.92 -3.79
N ALA A 190 -23.56 -14.45 -3.71
CA ALA A 190 -24.75 -13.75 -4.19
C ALA A 190 -24.93 -12.36 -3.52
N TYR A 191 -24.53 -12.24 -2.25
CA TYR A 191 -24.53 -10.96 -1.54
C TYR A 191 -23.47 -9.99 -2.10
N GLU A 192 -22.23 -10.45 -2.30
CA GLU A 192 -21.16 -9.62 -2.88
C GLU A 192 -21.52 -9.16 -4.30
N LEU A 193 -22.20 -10.00 -5.10
CA LEU A 193 -22.71 -9.60 -6.41
C LEU A 193 -23.77 -8.50 -6.33
N PHE A 194 -24.66 -8.55 -5.33
CA PHE A 194 -25.68 -7.53 -5.11
C PHE A 194 -25.10 -6.23 -4.56
N ALA A 195 -24.14 -6.33 -3.63
CA ALA A 195 -23.49 -5.19 -2.99
C ALA A 195 -22.44 -4.51 -3.89
N LYS A 196 -22.07 -5.13 -5.02
CA LYS A 196 -21.09 -4.58 -5.96
C LYS A 196 -21.48 -3.16 -6.39
N GLY A 197 -20.60 -2.20 -6.12
CA GLY A 197 -20.82 -0.77 -6.40
C GLY A 197 -21.49 0.02 -5.28
N TYR A 198 -21.96 -0.63 -4.21
CA TYR A 198 -22.40 0.00 -2.96
C TYR A 198 -21.35 -0.09 -1.85
N GLU A 199 -20.16 -0.61 -2.17
CA GLU A 199 -19.01 -0.65 -1.28
C GLU A 199 -18.65 0.78 -0.84
N ASP A 200 -18.68 1.02 0.47
CA ASP A 200 -18.47 2.32 1.12
C ASP A 200 -19.33 3.48 0.58
N TYR A 201 -20.48 3.17 -0.03
CA TYR A 201 -21.42 4.17 -0.52
C TYR A 201 -22.39 4.62 0.58
N LEU A 202 -22.26 5.87 1.04
CA LEU A 202 -23.13 6.43 2.08
C LEU A 202 -24.56 6.63 1.57
N GLN A 203 -25.52 5.96 2.21
CA GLN A 203 -26.96 6.09 1.92
C GLN A 203 -27.71 6.69 3.11
N SER A 204 -28.69 7.53 2.82
CA SER A 204 -29.66 7.96 3.85
C SER A 204 -30.61 6.79 4.16
N PRO A 205 -30.86 6.48 5.45
CA PRO A 205 -31.76 5.39 5.81
C PRO A 205 -33.17 5.67 5.31
N LEU A 206 -33.84 4.64 4.78
CA LEU A 206 -35.21 4.75 4.26
C LEU A 206 -36.18 5.16 5.37
N GLN A 207 -36.90 6.26 5.16
CA GLN A 207 -37.91 6.75 6.11
C GLN A 207 -39.32 6.47 5.58
N GLY A 208 -39.76 5.22 5.71
CA GLY A 208 -41.06 4.76 5.22
C GLY A 208 -42.29 5.39 5.91
N ARG A 209 -42.10 6.19 6.97
CA ARG A 209 -43.17 6.86 7.71
C ARG A 209 -42.81 8.30 8.06
N ARG A 210 -42.52 9.13 7.04
CA ARG A 210 -42.64 10.59 7.15
C ARG A 210 -43.95 11.01 6.48
N ARG A 211 -44.98 11.24 7.30
CA ARG A 211 -46.12 12.11 6.97
C ARG A 211 -45.84 13.47 7.56
#